data_AF-A0AA36LQ39-F1
#
_entry.id   AF-A0AA36LQ39-F1
#
_cell.length_a   1.000
_cell.length_b   1.000
_cell.length_c   1.000
_cell.angle_alpha   90.00
_cell.angle_beta   90.00
_cell.angle_gamma   90.00
#
_symmetry.space_group_name_H-M   'P 1'
#
loop_
_entity.id
_entity.type
_entity.pdbx_description
1 polymer ?
#
loop_
_entity_poly.entity_id
_entity_poly.type
_entity_poly.pdbx_seq_one_letter_code
_entity_poly.pdbx_strand_id
1 'polypeptide(L)'
;MFASQEGKKIPQVTFHTRQGDQWIDVTTDELFNNKTVIVFSLPGAFTPTCSSSHLPRYNELAGVFKQHGVDSILCVSVNDTFVMNAWKADQSAENITFIPDGNGEFTKGMNMLVEKADLGFGPRSWRYSMLVRNGVVEKMFVEPNKPGDPFEVSDADTMLKYLAPDFKVQESVSVFTKPGCPFCAKAKQMLQERGIQYEEIVLGKDATTVSLRAVTGRGTVPQVFIGGRHIGGSDDLENYLSA
;
A
#
# COMPACT_ATOMS: atom_id res chain seq x y z
N MET A 1 -8.40 -16.75 -20.99
CA MET A 1 -7.21 -15.89 -20.77
C MET A 1 -7.73 -14.47 -20.66
N PHE A 2 -7.37 -13.75 -19.60
CA PHE A 2 -7.80 -12.35 -19.43
C PHE A 2 -7.26 -11.52 -20.59
N ALA A 3 -8.11 -10.73 -21.24
CA ALA A 3 -7.68 -9.85 -22.32
C ALA A 3 -7.00 -8.61 -21.73
N SER A 4 -5.82 -8.26 -22.25
CA SER A 4 -5.14 -7.03 -21.85
C SER A 4 -5.99 -5.80 -22.19
N GLN A 5 -6.01 -4.83 -21.27
CA GLN A 5 -6.60 -3.52 -21.50
C GLN A 5 -5.54 -2.44 -21.78
N GLU A 6 -4.26 -2.81 -21.90
CA GLU A 6 -3.19 -1.88 -22.25
C GLU A 6 -3.49 -1.14 -23.56
N GLY A 7 -3.23 0.17 -23.58
CA GLY A 7 -3.53 1.09 -24.67
C GLY A 7 -4.98 1.54 -24.76
N LYS A 8 -5.91 1.00 -23.95
CA LYS A 8 -7.33 1.37 -23.97
C LYS A 8 -7.66 2.34 -22.86
N LYS A 9 -8.75 3.11 -23.08
CA LYS A 9 -9.35 3.91 -22.01
C LYS A 9 -9.99 3.02 -20.96
N ILE A 10 -9.87 3.43 -19.70
CA ILE A 10 -10.59 2.84 -18.58
C ILE A 10 -12.12 3.02 -18.74
N PRO A 11 -12.94 2.14 -18.15
CA PRO A 11 -14.40 2.25 -18.16
C PRO A 11 -14.87 3.58 -17.55
N GLN A 12 -15.97 4.13 -18.07
CA GLN A 12 -16.61 5.31 -17.50
C GLN A 12 -17.66 4.88 -16.47
N VAL A 13 -17.42 5.20 -15.19
CA VAL A 13 -18.23 4.74 -14.04
C VAL A 13 -18.35 5.86 -13.01
N THR A 14 -19.49 5.89 -12.32
CA THR A 14 -19.70 6.70 -11.12
C THR A 14 -19.76 5.79 -9.91
N PHE A 15 -18.84 5.95 -8.97
CA PHE A 15 -18.81 5.21 -7.72
C PHE A 15 -19.61 5.95 -6.65
N HIS A 16 -20.61 5.29 -6.06
CA HIS A 16 -21.38 5.84 -4.95
C HIS A 16 -20.61 5.64 -3.64
N THR A 17 -19.91 6.68 -3.19
CA THR A 17 -19.10 6.64 -1.98
C THR A 17 -19.80 7.30 -0.80
N ARG A 18 -19.37 6.98 0.41
CA ARG A 18 -19.81 7.64 1.64
C ARG A 18 -18.61 8.32 2.29
N GLN A 19 -18.68 9.65 2.44
CA GLN A 19 -17.66 10.45 3.12
C GLN A 19 -18.31 11.14 4.33
N GLY A 20 -17.88 10.75 5.53
CA GLY A 20 -18.64 11.05 6.75
C GLY A 20 -20.06 10.49 6.66
N ASP A 21 -21.06 11.36 6.84
CA ASP A 21 -22.47 10.99 6.77
C ASP A 21 -23.14 11.32 5.43
N GLN A 22 -22.37 11.72 4.42
CA GLN A 22 -22.89 12.13 3.12
C GLN A 22 -22.56 11.12 2.02
N TRP A 23 -23.52 10.97 1.10
CA TRP A 23 -23.27 10.31 -0.18
C TRP A 23 -22.52 11.28 -1.08
N ILE A 24 -21.43 10.80 -1.66
CA ILE A 24 -20.61 11.53 -2.61
C ILE A 24 -20.33 10.61 -3.79
N ASP A 25 -20.76 11.04 -4.97
CA ASP A 25 -20.43 10.38 -6.22
C ASP A 25 -19.00 10.75 -6.60
N VAL A 26 -18.20 9.73 -6.92
CA VAL A 26 -16.82 9.89 -7.39
C VAL A 26 -16.75 9.27 -8.78
N THR A 27 -16.40 10.08 -9.78
CA THR A 27 -16.36 9.63 -11.17
C THR A 27 -14.98 9.13 -11.57
N THR A 28 -14.92 8.24 -12.56
CA THR A 28 -13.65 7.84 -13.18
C THR A 28 -12.90 9.03 -13.79
N ASP A 29 -13.60 10.02 -14.32
CA ASP A 29 -12.97 11.24 -14.83
C ASP A 29 -12.25 12.02 -13.73
N GLU A 30 -12.86 12.19 -12.55
CA GLU A 30 -12.21 12.82 -11.39
C GLU A 30 -10.97 12.05 -10.93
N LEU A 31 -11.04 10.72 -10.97
CA LEU A 31 -9.94 9.86 -10.52
C LEU A 31 -8.76 9.85 -11.48
N PHE A 32 -8.99 9.88 -12.80
CA PHE A 32 -7.97 9.54 -13.80
C PHE A 32 -7.60 10.65 -14.80
N ASN A 33 -8.44 11.67 -15.02
CA ASN A 33 -8.14 12.71 -16.02
C ASN A 33 -6.93 13.56 -15.59
N ASN A 34 -6.00 13.74 -16.53
CA ASN A 34 -4.73 14.48 -16.34
C ASN A 34 -3.88 13.98 -15.17
N LYS A 35 -4.03 12.70 -14.78
CA LYS A 35 -3.29 12.07 -13.68
C LYS A 35 -2.57 10.80 -14.13
N THR A 36 -1.49 10.48 -13.44
CA THR A 36 -0.87 9.15 -13.42
C THR A 36 -1.33 8.43 -12.17
N VAL A 37 -2.01 7.30 -12.33
CA VAL A 37 -2.69 6.59 -11.26
C VAL A 37 -2.27 5.13 -11.26
N ILE A 38 -1.87 4.62 -10.11
CA ILE A 38 -1.75 3.17 -9.89
C ILE A 38 -3.10 2.67 -9.40
N VAL A 39 -3.56 1.56 -9.97
CA VAL A 39 -4.73 0.84 -9.47
C VAL A 39 -4.30 -0.57 -9.16
N PHE A 40 -4.71 -1.10 -8.02
CA PHE A 40 -4.70 -2.54 -7.78
C PHE A 40 -6.09 -2.98 -7.35
N SER A 41 -6.51 -4.12 -7.87
CA SER A 41 -7.80 -4.72 -7.57
C SER A 41 -7.62 -6.09 -6.94
N LEU A 42 -8.61 -6.45 -6.14
CA LEU A 42 -8.57 -7.64 -5.30
C LEU A 42 -9.96 -8.27 -5.13
N PRO A 43 -10.04 -9.55 -4.74
CA PRO A 43 -11.31 -10.27 -4.71
C PRO A 43 -12.33 -9.73 -3.70
N GLY A 44 -11.88 -9.22 -2.57
CA GLY A 44 -12.78 -8.71 -1.53
C GLY A 44 -12.05 -8.11 -0.34
N ALA A 45 -12.65 -7.08 0.26
CA ALA A 45 -12.25 -6.54 1.56
C ALA A 45 -12.23 -7.64 2.65
N PHE A 46 -11.37 -7.48 3.66
CA PHE A 46 -11.17 -8.42 4.78
C PHE A 46 -10.65 -9.83 4.42
N THR A 47 -10.25 -10.09 3.17
CA THR A 47 -9.67 -11.38 2.78
C THR A 47 -8.17 -11.45 3.07
N PRO A 48 -7.59 -12.64 3.38
CA PRO A 48 -6.26 -12.73 4.02
C PRO A 48 -5.10 -12.07 3.25
N THR A 49 -4.90 -12.41 1.97
CA THR A 49 -3.80 -11.89 1.13
C THR A 49 -3.91 -10.38 0.91
N CYS A 50 -5.15 -9.90 0.83
CA CYS A 50 -5.45 -8.49 0.60
C CYS A 50 -5.02 -7.64 1.80
N SER A 51 -5.34 -8.09 3.02
CA SER A 51 -5.07 -7.36 4.26
C SER A 51 -3.64 -7.52 4.77
N SER A 52 -2.98 -8.64 4.51
CA SER A 52 -1.66 -8.94 5.10
C SER A 52 -0.46 -8.50 4.27
N SER A 53 -0.61 -8.32 2.95
CA SER A 53 0.55 -8.06 2.08
C SER A 53 0.25 -7.09 0.93
N HIS A 54 -0.83 -7.31 0.18
CA HIS A 54 -1.07 -6.55 -1.06
C HIS A 54 -1.29 -5.05 -0.78
N LEU A 55 -2.29 -4.71 0.04
CA LEU A 55 -2.60 -3.33 0.40
C LEU A 55 -1.48 -2.66 1.24
N PRO A 56 -0.95 -3.29 2.31
CA PRO A 56 0.08 -2.67 3.14
C PRO A 56 1.32 -2.21 2.35
N ARG A 57 1.79 -3.05 1.41
CA ARG A 57 2.99 -2.72 0.63
C ARG A 57 2.79 -1.55 -0.32
N TYR A 58 1.63 -1.43 -0.96
CA TYR A 58 1.29 -0.23 -1.74
C TYR A 58 1.23 1.02 -0.85
N ASN A 59 0.68 0.90 0.37
CA ASN A 59 0.61 2.02 1.31
C ASN A 59 2.00 2.46 1.79
N GLU A 60 2.91 1.52 2.03
CA GLU A 60 4.31 1.76 2.40
C GLU A 60 5.09 2.47 1.27
N LEU A 61 4.96 1.97 0.03
CA LEU A 61 5.68 2.51 -1.12
C LEU A 61 5.03 3.76 -1.74
N ALA A 62 3.89 4.23 -1.21
CA ALA A 62 3.15 5.36 -1.78
C ALA A 62 3.98 6.64 -1.91
N GLY A 63 4.84 6.93 -0.92
CA GLY A 63 5.76 8.06 -0.99
C GLY A 63 6.76 7.95 -2.15
N VAL A 64 7.28 6.75 -2.40
CA VAL A 64 8.19 6.46 -3.52
C VAL A 64 7.47 6.59 -4.85
N PHE A 65 6.28 6.00 -4.99
CA PHE A 65 5.46 6.15 -6.20
C PHE A 65 5.19 7.62 -6.53
N LYS A 66 4.89 8.43 -5.51
CA LYS A 66 4.68 9.86 -5.66
C LYS A 66 5.93 10.60 -6.15
N GLN A 67 7.11 10.26 -5.63
CA GLN A 67 8.38 10.80 -6.12
C GLN A 67 8.63 10.47 -7.60
N HIS A 68 8.09 9.35 -8.08
CA HIS A 68 8.14 8.92 -9.47
C HIS A 68 6.92 9.33 -10.31
N GLY A 69 6.18 10.36 -9.87
CA GLY A 69 5.14 11.02 -10.67
C GLY A 69 3.78 10.34 -10.66
N VAL A 70 3.51 9.46 -9.69
CA VAL A 70 2.15 8.92 -9.44
C VAL A 70 1.37 9.91 -8.57
N ASP A 71 0.20 10.33 -9.04
CA ASP A 71 -0.67 11.27 -8.34
C ASP A 71 -1.50 10.59 -7.25
N SER A 72 -1.96 9.37 -7.51
CA SER A 72 -2.77 8.59 -6.57
C SER A 72 -2.63 7.08 -6.77
N ILE A 73 -2.91 6.35 -5.70
CA ILE A 73 -2.98 4.88 -5.69
C ILE A 73 -4.38 4.48 -5.25
N LEU A 74 -5.05 3.67 -6.07
CA LEU A 74 -6.42 3.23 -5.86
C LEU A 74 -6.48 1.73 -5.54
N CYS A 75 -7.19 1.39 -4.47
CA CYS A 75 -7.59 0.02 -4.14
C CYS A 75 -9.04 -0.21 -4.58
N VAL A 76 -9.26 -1.01 -5.62
CA VAL A 76 -10.60 -1.31 -6.16
C VAL A 76 -11.05 -2.69 -5.70
N SER A 77 -12.24 -2.79 -5.11
CA SER A 77 -12.86 -4.07 -4.79
C SER A 77 -14.35 -4.04 -5.11
N VAL A 78 -14.91 -5.20 -5.46
CA VAL A 78 -16.36 -5.38 -5.64
C VAL A 78 -17.02 -5.50 -4.26
N ASN A 79 -17.10 -4.36 -3.58
CA ASN A 79 -17.70 -4.16 -2.27
C ASN A 79 -18.33 -2.76 -2.24
N ASP A 80 -19.37 -2.59 -1.44
CA ASP A 80 -19.98 -1.29 -1.20
C ASP A 80 -19.09 -0.39 -0.32
N THR A 81 -19.44 0.90 -0.28
CA THR A 81 -18.68 1.91 0.47
C THR A 81 -18.66 1.69 1.98
N PHE A 82 -19.65 1.03 2.58
CA PHE A 82 -19.67 0.81 4.02
C PHE A 82 -18.61 -0.21 4.40
N VAL A 83 -18.55 -1.32 3.66
CA VAL A 83 -17.52 -2.34 3.84
C VAL A 83 -16.14 -1.78 3.53
N MET A 84 -15.99 -1.05 2.42
CA MET A 84 -14.69 -0.47 2.04
C MET A 84 -14.19 0.57 3.05
N ASN A 85 -15.07 1.39 3.63
CA ASN A 85 -14.69 2.36 4.65
C ASN A 85 -14.29 1.69 5.97
N ALA A 86 -15.07 0.69 6.42
CA ALA A 86 -14.73 -0.08 7.62
C ALA A 86 -13.38 -0.79 7.44
N TRP A 87 -13.14 -1.38 6.27
CA TRP A 87 -11.87 -2.03 5.96
C TRP A 87 -10.73 -1.02 5.86
N LYS A 88 -10.93 0.15 5.23
CA LYS A 88 -9.91 1.22 5.22
C LYS A 88 -9.48 1.62 6.63
N ALA A 89 -10.44 1.78 7.54
CA ALA A 89 -10.16 2.11 8.94
C ALA A 89 -9.39 1.00 9.66
N ASP A 90 -9.75 -0.26 9.42
CA ASP A 90 -9.05 -1.43 9.96
C ASP A 90 -7.59 -1.53 9.48
N GLN A 91 -7.35 -1.23 8.21
CA GLN A 91 -6.04 -1.39 7.57
C GLN A 91 -5.06 -0.24 7.83
N SER A 92 -5.53 0.88 8.39
CA SER A 92 -4.70 2.09 8.60
C SER A 92 -3.94 2.55 7.34
N ALA A 93 -4.55 2.34 6.16
CA ALA A 93 -3.92 2.61 4.86
C ALA A 93 -4.25 4.02 4.36
N GLU A 94 -3.67 5.03 5.00
CA GLU A 94 -3.96 6.45 4.76
C GLU A 94 -3.53 6.95 3.37
N ASN A 95 -2.50 6.34 2.78
CA ASN A 95 -1.95 6.76 1.48
C ASN A 95 -2.73 6.21 0.29
N ILE A 96 -3.75 5.38 0.52
CA ILE A 96 -4.51 4.68 -0.51
C ILE A 96 -5.96 5.19 -0.55
N THR A 97 -6.46 5.40 -1.76
CA THR A 97 -7.89 5.70 -1.98
C THR A 97 -8.64 4.41 -2.25
N PHE A 98 -9.70 4.14 -1.47
CA PHE A 98 -10.49 2.93 -1.59
C PHE A 98 -11.69 3.21 -2.48
N ILE A 99 -11.84 2.42 -3.54
CA ILE A 99 -12.88 2.59 -4.55
C ILE A 99 -13.90 1.44 -4.40
N PRO A 100 -15.14 1.74 -3.96
CA PRO A 100 -16.19 0.75 -3.79
C PRO A 100 -16.90 0.46 -5.11
N ASP A 101 -16.35 -0.43 -5.92
CA ASP A 101 -16.98 -0.91 -7.15
C ASP A 101 -18.10 -1.92 -6.82
N GLY A 102 -19.06 -1.52 -5.98
CA GLY A 102 -20.04 -2.43 -5.37
C GLY A 102 -20.94 -3.16 -6.37
N ASN A 103 -21.17 -2.56 -7.55
CA ASN A 103 -21.92 -3.18 -8.65
C ASN A 103 -21.03 -4.01 -9.60
N GLY A 104 -19.70 -3.96 -9.42
CA GLY A 104 -18.73 -4.59 -10.31
C GLY A 104 -18.67 -3.97 -11.71
N GLU A 105 -19.20 -2.75 -11.90
CA GLU A 105 -19.31 -2.09 -13.21
C GLU A 105 -17.93 -1.78 -13.79
N PHE A 106 -17.04 -1.20 -12.97
CA PHE A 106 -15.68 -0.91 -13.39
C PHE A 106 -14.92 -2.20 -13.66
N THR A 107 -15.00 -3.15 -12.74
CA THR A 107 -14.37 -4.47 -12.85
C THR A 107 -14.83 -5.23 -14.09
N LYS A 108 -16.13 -5.19 -14.41
CA LYS A 108 -16.69 -5.77 -15.63
C LYS A 108 -16.18 -5.06 -16.88
N GLY A 109 -16.16 -3.73 -16.89
CA GLY A 109 -15.61 -2.94 -18.00
C GLY A 109 -14.12 -3.20 -18.26
N MET A 110 -13.37 -3.52 -17.20
CA MET A 110 -11.98 -3.95 -17.29
C MET A 110 -11.81 -5.40 -17.77
N ASN A 111 -12.91 -6.14 -17.96
CA ASN A 111 -12.92 -7.58 -18.27
C ASN A 111 -12.24 -8.43 -17.17
N MET A 112 -12.35 -8.00 -15.91
CA MET A 112 -11.75 -8.64 -14.74
C MET A 112 -12.78 -9.20 -13.77
N LEU A 113 -14.07 -9.18 -14.12
CA LEU A 113 -15.12 -9.76 -13.27
C LEU A 113 -15.14 -11.28 -13.43
N VAL A 114 -15.04 -12.00 -12.31
CA VAL A 114 -15.02 -13.46 -12.25
C VAL A 114 -16.01 -13.98 -11.21
N GLU A 115 -16.55 -15.17 -11.45
CA GLU A 115 -17.36 -15.86 -10.44
C GLU A 115 -16.46 -16.47 -9.36
N LYS A 116 -16.81 -16.22 -8.10
CA LYS A 116 -16.18 -16.84 -6.92
C LYS A 116 -17.23 -17.48 -6.00
N ALA A 117 -18.21 -18.14 -6.61
CA ALA A 117 -19.32 -18.80 -5.91
C ALA A 117 -18.86 -19.95 -5.01
N ASP A 118 -17.72 -20.57 -5.32
CA ASP A 118 -17.04 -21.58 -4.51
C ASP A 118 -16.65 -21.07 -3.11
N LEU A 119 -16.43 -19.76 -2.97
CA LEU A 119 -16.16 -19.08 -1.70
C LEU A 119 -17.38 -18.35 -1.14
N GLY A 120 -18.53 -18.42 -1.81
CA GLY A 120 -19.75 -17.68 -1.44
C GLY A 120 -19.67 -16.18 -1.71
N PHE A 121 -18.77 -15.72 -2.59
CA PHE A 121 -18.57 -14.28 -2.83
C PHE A 121 -19.41 -13.72 -3.97
N GLY A 122 -19.96 -14.58 -4.83
CA GLY A 122 -20.58 -14.18 -6.09
C GLY A 122 -19.55 -13.62 -7.09
N PRO A 123 -19.97 -12.75 -8.01
CA PRO A 123 -19.07 -12.06 -8.94
C PRO A 123 -18.14 -11.10 -8.20
N ARG A 124 -16.83 -11.20 -8.44
CA ARG A 124 -15.77 -10.37 -7.83
C ARG A 124 -14.70 -9.99 -8.84
N SER A 125 -13.85 -9.04 -8.45
CA SER A 125 -12.67 -8.72 -9.25
C SER A 125 -11.63 -9.83 -9.17
N TRP A 126 -11.05 -10.17 -10.31
CA TRP A 126 -9.79 -10.88 -10.37
C TRP A 126 -8.66 -10.00 -9.85
N ARG A 127 -7.60 -10.58 -9.32
CA ARG A 127 -6.47 -9.82 -8.80
C ARG A 127 -5.61 -9.30 -9.96
N TYR A 128 -5.38 -7.99 -9.98
CA TYR A 128 -4.47 -7.35 -10.93
C TYR A 128 -4.00 -6.01 -10.38
N SER A 129 -2.93 -5.48 -10.96
CA SER A 129 -2.58 -4.06 -10.84
C SER A 129 -2.37 -3.43 -12.22
N MET A 130 -2.44 -2.11 -12.29
CA MET A 130 -2.21 -1.37 -13.51
C MET A 130 -1.70 0.03 -13.24
N LEU A 131 -0.95 0.55 -14.22
CA LEU A 131 -0.58 1.95 -14.31
C LEU A 131 -1.47 2.60 -15.37
N VAL A 132 -2.15 3.67 -14.99
CA VAL A 132 -3.06 4.43 -15.86
C VAL A 132 -2.54 5.84 -16.02
N ARG A 133 -2.42 6.34 -17.25
CA ARG A 133 -2.07 7.73 -17.56
C ARG A 133 -3.19 8.39 -18.32
N ASN A 134 -3.73 9.47 -17.75
CA ASN A 134 -4.82 10.25 -18.33
C ASN A 134 -5.98 9.35 -18.83
N GLY A 135 -6.43 8.46 -17.94
CA GLY A 135 -7.50 7.50 -18.24
C GLY A 135 -7.15 6.37 -19.21
N VAL A 136 -5.91 6.26 -19.71
CA VAL A 136 -5.45 5.17 -20.59
C VAL A 136 -4.58 4.20 -19.81
N VAL A 137 -4.88 2.89 -19.90
CA VAL A 137 -4.08 1.85 -19.25
C VAL A 137 -2.74 1.75 -19.98
N GLU A 138 -1.64 2.12 -19.32
CA GLU A 138 -0.29 1.99 -19.87
C GLU A 138 0.23 0.56 -19.69
N LYS A 139 0.11 0.04 -18.47
CA LYS A 139 0.63 -1.27 -18.09
C LYS A 139 -0.36 -2.00 -17.21
N MET A 140 -0.50 -3.31 -17.40
CA MET A 140 -1.35 -4.17 -16.58
C MET A 140 -0.60 -5.44 -16.15
N PHE A 141 -0.69 -5.77 -14.86
CA PHE A 141 -0.15 -6.98 -14.25
C PHE A 141 -1.31 -7.82 -13.74
N VAL A 142 -1.78 -8.73 -14.60
CA VAL A 142 -2.90 -9.62 -14.29
C VAL A 142 -2.36 -10.91 -13.70
N GLU A 143 -2.87 -11.30 -12.53
CA GLU A 143 -2.43 -12.54 -11.88
C GLU A 143 -2.74 -13.77 -12.76
N PRO A 144 -1.87 -14.80 -12.74
CA PRO A 144 -2.06 -15.99 -13.56
C PRO A 144 -3.30 -16.75 -13.08
N ASN A 145 -4.09 -17.27 -14.01
CA ASN A 145 -5.28 -18.05 -13.69
C ASN A 145 -4.91 -19.42 -13.09
N LYS A 146 -4.64 -19.45 -11.78
CA LYS A 146 -4.29 -20.61 -10.97
C LYS A 146 -5.32 -20.79 -9.85
N PRO A 147 -5.50 -22.02 -9.34
CA PRO A 147 -6.35 -22.25 -8.18
C PRO A 147 -5.92 -21.39 -6.97
N GLY A 148 -6.89 -20.97 -6.16
CA GLY A 148 -6.66 -20.15 -4.98
C GLY A 148 -6.68 -18.65 -5.28
N ASP A 149 -5.83 -17.91 -4.57
CA ASP A 149 -5.71 -16.45 -4.65
C ASP A 149 -4.26 -16.06 -4.99
N PRO A 150 -3.86 -16.21 -6.26
CA PRO A 150 -2.48 -15.94 -6.69
C PRO A 150 -2.12 -14.47 -6.46
N PHE A 151 -0.86 -14.24 -6.08
CA PHE A 151 -0.27 -12.93 -5.84
C PHE A 151 1.22 -12.98 -6.20
N GLU A 152 1.50 -12.95 -7.49
CA GLU A 152 2.83 -13.15 -8.09
C GLU A 152 3.30 -11.94 -8.91
N VAL A 153 2.39 -11.10 -9.41
CA VAL A 153 2.71 -10.03 -10.37
C VAL A 153 2.01 -8.71 -10.10
N SER A 154 0.91 -8.70 -9.35
CA SER A 154 0.15 -7.47 -9.08
C SER A 154 0.72 -6.67 -7.90
N ASP A 155 1.75 -7.17 -7.23
CA ASP A 155 2.36 -6.58 -6.06
C ASP A 155 3.00 -5.21 -6.35
N ALA A 156 3.18 -4.43 -5.29
CA ALA A 156 3.70 -3.08 -5.39
C ALA A 156 5.17 -3.05 -5.82
N ASP A 157 5.97 -4.05 -5.47
CA ASP A 157 7.38 -4.12 -5.86
C ASP A 157 7.53 -4.39 -7.36
N THR A 158 6.68 -5.25 -7.94
CA THR A 158 6.58 -5.44 -9.39
C THR A 158 6.19 -4.14 -10.10
N MET A 159 5.20 -3.41 -9.57
CA MET A 159 4.81 -2.10 -10.10
C MET A 159 5.96 -1.07 -10.00
N LEU A 160 6.64 -1.01 -8.86
CA LEU A 160 7.75 -0.09 -8.63
C LEU A 160 8.92 -0.40 -9.57
N LYS A 161 9.27 -1.67 -9.75
CA LYS A 161 10.31 -2.10 -10.67
C LYS A 161 10.00 -1.73 -12.12
N TYR A 162 8.72 -1.75 -12.51
CA TYR A 162 8.32 -1.27 -13.83
C TYR A 162 8.42 0.26 -13.95
N LEU A 163 7.91 0.98 -12.95
CA LEU A 163 7.86 2.45 -12.97
C LEU A 163 9.26 3.09 -12.84
N ALA A 164 10.13 2.49 -12.02
CA ALA A 164 11.43 3.00 -11.64
C ALA A 164 12.43 1.83 -11.47
N PRO A 165 12.88 1.22 -12.58
CA PRO A 165 13.73 0.01 -12.54
C PRO A 165 15.07 0.21 -11.86
N ASP A 166 15.59 1.43 -11.86
CA ASP A 166 16.86 1.79 -11.22
C ASP A 166 16.70 2.16 -9.74
N PHE A 167 15.45 2.28 -9.24
CA PHE A 167 15.20 2.60 -7.85
C PHE A 167 15.54 1.41 -6.97
N LYS A 168 16.48 1.61 -6.04
CA LYS A 168 16.81 0.63 -5.02
C LYS A 168 15.99 0.93 -3.79
N VAL A 169 15.05 0.04 -3.47
CA VAL A 169 14.31 0.12 -2.22
C VAL A 169 15.32 0.09 -1.07
N GLN A 170 15.22 1.09 -0.19
CA GLN A 170 16.06 1.13 1.00
C GLN A 170 15.80 -0.09 1.90
N GLU A 171 16.76 -0.42 2.73
CA GLU A 171 16.56 -1.42 3.77
C GLU A 171 15.45 -0.97 4.74
N SER A 172 14.73 -1.94 5.31
CA SER A 172 13.73 -1.66 6.35
C SER A 172 14.42 -1.09 7.58
N VAL A 173 13.97 0.08 8.02
CA VAL A 173 14.50 0.76 9.22
C VAL A 173 13.39 0.91 10.24
N SER A 174 13.67 0.51 11.48
CA SER A 174 12.76 0.66 12.61
C SER A 174 13.49 1.26 13.81
N VAL A 175 12.82 2.18 14.52
CA VAL A 175 13.39 2.92 15.65
C VAL A 175 12.45 2.83 16.84
N PHE A 176 12.89 2.17 17.90
CA PHE A 176 12.21 2.27 19.20
C PHE A 176 12.51 3.62 19.85
N THR A 177 11.49 4.36 20.27
CA THR A 177 11.63 5.70 20.86
C THR A 177 10.80 5.87 22.13
N LYS A 178 10.94 7.02 22.79
CA LYS A 178 10.07 7.42 23.90
C LYS A 178 9.83 8.94 23.84
N PRO A 179 8.63 9.44 24.18
CA PRO A 179 8.37 10.88 24.21
C PRO A 179 9.37 11.62 25.10
N GLY A 180 9.88 12.76 24.62
CA GLY A 180 10.84 13.60 25.35
C GLY A 180 12.29 13.11 25.34
N CYS A 181 12.61 12.00 24.66
CA CYS A 181 13.97 11.46 24.57
C CYS A 181 14.84 12.25 23.55
N PRO A 182 15.88 12.99 23.99
CA PRO A 182 16.72 13.78 23.08
C PRO A 182 17.59 12.91 22.15
N PHE A 183 18.08 11.76 22.64
CA PHE A 183 18.85 10.81 21.81
C PHE A 183 18.01 10.21 20.69
N CYS A 184 16.72 10.00 20.94
CA CYS A 184 15.77 9.52 19.96
C CYS A 184 15.53 10.58 18.88
N ALA A 185 15.42 11.86 19.26
CA ALA A 185 15.34 12.96 18.30
C ALA A 185 16.62 13.04 17.44
N LYS A 186 17.81 12.95 18.04
CA LYS A 186 19.10 12.90 17.32
C LYS A 186 19.13 11.75 16.30
N ALA A 187 18.78 10.53 16.71
CA ALA A 187 18.76 9.37 15.82
C ALA A 187 17.79 9.56 14.63
N LYS A 188 16.57 10.03 14.90
CA LYS A 188 15.58 10.31 13.85
C LYS A 188 16.05 11.40 12.89
N GLN A 189 16.63 12.48 13.41
CA GLN A 189 17.18 13.56 12.59
C GLN A 189 18.27 13.05 11.64
N MET A 190 19.20 12.21 12.11
CA MET A 190 20.26 11.64 11.26
C MET A 190 19.72 10.78 10.10
N LEU A 191 18.62 10.06 10.33
CA LEU A 191 17.93 9.29 9.28
C LEU A 191 17.24 10.23 8.30
N GLN A 192 16.51 11.23 8.79
CA GLN A 192 15.80 12.22 7.98
C GLN A 192 16.75 13.02 7.07
N GLU A 193 17.88 13.48 7.61
CA GLU A 193 18.89 14.23 6.85
C GLU A 193 19.50 13.44 5.70
N ARG A 194 19.47 12.10 5.79
CA ARG A 194 19.93 11.17 4.74
C ARG A 194 18.79 10.65 3.85
N GLY A 195 17.56 11.13 4.05
CA GLY A 195 16.38 10.69 3.32
C GLY A 195 15.94 9.25 3.64
N ILE A 196 16.45 8.66 4.72
CA ILE A 196 16.12 7.28 5.13
C ILE A 196 14.76 7.29 5.82
N GLN A 197 13.78 6.62 5.22
CA GLN A 197 12.47 6.37 5.83
C GLN A 197 12.61 5.35 6.96
N TYR A 198 11.81 5.49 8.01
CA TYR A 198 11.82 4.54 9.13
C TYR A 198 10.44 4.43 9.78
N GLU A 199 10.16 3.27 10.36
CA GLU A 199 9.05 3.05 11.28
C GLU A 199 9.46 3.47 12.70
N GLU A 200 8.61 4.22 13.39
CA GLU A 200 8.83 4.60 14.79
C GLU A 200 7.94 3.77 15.71
N ILE A 201 8.54 3.04 16.64
CA ILE A 201 7.83 2.26 17.67
C ILE A 201 7.93 3.00 19.00
N VAL A 202 6.87 3.71 19.38
CA VAL A 202 6.87 4.58 20.56
C VAL A 202 6.56 3.78 21.82
N LEU A 203 7.51 3.76 22.77
CA LEU A 203 7.29 3.13 24.05
C LEU A 203 6.21 3.86 24.86
N GLY A 204 5.24 3.11 25.36
CA GLY A 204 4.06 3.61 26.07
C GLY A 204 2.83 3.82 25.19
N LYS A 205 2.96 3.68 23.86
CA LYS A 205 1.84 3.68 22.91
C LYS A 205 1.82 2.38 22.09
N ASP A 206 2.90 2.12 21.38
CA ASP A 206 2.98 1.01 20.40
C ASP A 206 3.65 -0.24 21.01
N ALA A 207 4.57 -0.04 21.96
CA ALA A 207 5.24 -1.12 22.66
C ALA A 207 5.60 -0.74 24.11
N THR A 208 6.13 -1.70 24.87
CA THR A 208 6.64 -1.47 26.22
C THR A 208 8.13 -1.81 26.32
N THR A 209 8.73 -1.53 27.48
CA THR A 209 10.13 -1.89 27.78
C THR A 209 10.38 -3.40 27.76
N VAL A 210 9.32 -4.22 27.85
CA VAL A 210 9.42 -5.68 27.67
C VAL A 210 9.80 -6.02 26.24
N SER A 211 9.06 -5.50 25.25
CA SER A 211 9.35 -5.71 23.83
C SER A 211 10.74 -5.17 23.47
N LEU A 212 11.09 -3.97 23.97
CA LEU A 212 12.42 -3.40 23.76
C LEU A 212 13.52 -4.39 24.20
N ARG A 213 13.46 -4.88 25.44
CA ARG A 213 14.47 -5.80 25.99
C ARG A 213 14.49 -7.14 25.26
N ALA A 214 13.33 -7.67 24.91
CA ALA A 214 13.22 -8.94 24.21
C ALA A 214 13.86 -8.90 22.82
N VAL A 215 13.65 -7.79 22.09
CA VAL A 215 14.12 -7.65 20.70
C VAL A 215 15.57 -7.17 20.63
N THR A 216 15.99 -6.28 21.53
CA THR A 216 17.30 -5.60 21.44
C THR A 216 18.33 -6.09 22.45
N GLY A 217 17.90 -6.79 23.51
CA GLY A 217 18.73 -7.04 24.69
C GLY A 217 19.08 -5.77 25.50
N ARG A 218 18.55 -4.59 25.13
CA ARG A 218 18.81 -3.30 25.76
C ARG A 218 17.60 -2.77 26.52
N GLY A 219 17.85 -1.97 27.55
CA GLY A 219 16.81 -1.36 28.39
C GLY A 219 16.50 0.11 28.09
N THR A 220 17.21 0.73 27.13
CA THR A 220 17.16 2.17 26.85
C THR A 220 16.84 2.42 25.38
N VAL A 221 16.21 3.57 25.11
CA VAL A 221 15.94 4.09 23.76
C VAL A 221 16.90 5.24 23.42
N PRO A 222 17.18 5.52 22.14
CA PRO A 222 16.65 4.83 20.96
C PRO A 222 17.28 3.44 20.77
N GLN A 223 16.57 2.54 20.07
CA GLN A 223 17.17 1.33 19.50
C GLN A 223 16.79 1.24 18.03
N VAL A 224 17.80 1.22 17.17
CA VAL A 224 17.67 1.29 15.71
C VAL A 224 17.96 -0.07 15.09
N PHE A 225 17.13 -0.49 14.15
CA PHE A 225 17.33 -1.64 13.28
C PHE A 225 17.39 -1.19 11.83
N ILE A 226 18.32 -1.74 11.04
CA ILE A 226 18.44 -1.50 9.61
C ILE A 226 18.66 -2.85 8.93
N GLY A 227 17.81 -3.22 7.96
CA GLY A 227 17.94 -4.47 7.20
C GLY A 227 17.84 -5.73 8.06
N GLY A 228 17.09 -5.67 9.16
CA GLY A 228 16.98 -6.76 10.14
C GLY A 228 18.16 -6.87 11.11
N ARG A 229 19.21 -6.05 10.97
CA ARG A 229 20.33 -5.98 11.91
C ARG A 229 20.06 -4.94 13.00
N HIS A 230 20.32 -5.32 14.25
CA HIS A 230 20.33 -4.39 15.38
C HIS A 230 21.58 -3.50 15.31
N ILE A 231 21.38 -2.18 15.16
CA ILE A 231 22.45 -1.19 15.09
C ILE A 231 22.80 -0.69 16.49
N GLY A 232 21.80 -0.30 17.29
CA GLY A 232 22.00 0.18 18.65
C GLY A 232 21.36 1.56 18.90
N GLY A 233 22.01 2.38 19.72
CA GLY A 233 21.56 3.72 20.10
C GLY A 233 21.90 4.81 19.08
N SER A 234 21.78 6.07 19.49
CA SER A 234 22.09 7.21 18.62
C SER A 234 23.55 7.23 18.19
N ASP A 235 24.48 6.92 19.10
CA ASP A 235 25.90 6.99 18.81
C ASP A 235 26.35 5.80 17.95
N ASP A 236 25.74 4.62 18.15
CA ASP A 236 25.96 3.46 17.29
C ASP A 236 25.46 3.73 15.86
N LEU A 237 24.31 4.40 15.73
CA LEU A 237 23.79 4.82 14.43
C LEU A 237 24.70 5.85 13.74
N GLU A 238 25.22 6.82 14.49
CA GLU A 238 26.15 7.83 13.96
C GLU A 238 27.42 7.16 13.40
N ASN A 239 27.99 6.21 14.14
CA ASN A 239 29.13 5.41 13.67
C ASN A 239 28.78 4.59 12.44
N TYR A 240 27.60 3.95 12.43
CA TYR A 240 27.13 3.14 11.31
C TYR A 240 26.98 3.95 10.02
N LEU A 241 26.42 5.16 10.12
CA LEU A 241 26.16 6.04 8.97
C LEU A 241 27.39 6.81 8.49
N SER A 242 28.51 6.70 9.21
CA SER A 242 29.78 7.33 8.87
C SER A 242 30.80 6.35 8.28
N ALA A 243 30.50 5.04 8.33
CA ALA A 243 31.29 3.97 7.75
C ALA A 243 30.91 3.72 6.28
#